data_AF-A0A9N9RWJ0-F1
#
_entry.id   AF-A0A9N9RWJ0-F1
#
_cell.length_a   1.000
_cell.length_b   1.000
_cell.length_c   1.000
_cell.angle_alpha   90.00
_cell.angle_beta   90.00
_cell.angle_gamma   90.00
#
_symmetry.space_group_name_H-M   'P 1'
#
loop_
_entity.id
_entity.type
_entity.pdbx_description
1 polymer ?
#
loop_
_entity_poly.entity_id
_entity_poly.type
_entity_poly.pdbx_seq_one_letter_code
_entity_poly.pdbx_strand_id
1 'polypeptide(L)'
;MADLKELTDEIEAVEKMINEQREKSMRKRLKKKKFKEQYKYILCIDFEATCFDIPSHKKRKIQEIIEFPAVLLNLETGEIESEFHRYVRPVESPILSDYCKNLTGISQETVDGATILQEVMEEFRVWVKQTIKDKDLIMPKTKKSNLDGNCCLMTWTNWDFLIQLRNECNRKQIKKPSIFNQWMDLKEIFLEKTLYKDSFSFGEALINQGMEFVGRPHSGIDDARMTAYLAHKLYKEGSYFRITKDMNHYSNFNRPF
;
A
#
# COMPACT_ATOMS: atom_id res chain seq x y z
N MET A 1 22.98 -34.07 50.93
CA MET A 1 21.95 -33.02 51.07
C MET A 1 22.22 -31.79 50.19
N ALA A 2 23.48 -31.41 49.92
CA ALA A 2 23.80 -30.31 48.99
C ALA A 2 23.38 -30.61 47.54
N ASP A 3 23.68 -31.82 47.05
CA ASP A 3 23.37 -32.29 45.69
C ASP A 3 21.88 -32.23 45.31
N LEU A 4 21.00 -32.55 46.27
CA LEU A 4 19.56 -32.58 46.01
C LEU A 4 18.97 -31.17 45.87
N LYS A 5 19.55 -30.21 46.59
CA LYS A 5 19.10 -28.81 46.58
C LYS A 5 19.52 -28.11 45.29
N GLU A 6 20.75 -28.36 44.86
CA GLU A 6 21.29 -27.85 43.60
C GLU A 6 20.49 -28.38 42.40
N LEU A 7 20.14 -29.66 42.41
CA LEU A 7 19.27 -30.26 41.39
C LEU A 7 17.85 -29.65 41.38
N THR A 8 17.25 -29.36 42.53
CA THR A 8 15.95 -28.66 42.58
C THR A 8 16.03 -27.22 42.07
N ASP A 9 17.09 -26.49 42.41
CA ASP A 9 17.28 -25.11 41.96
C ASP A 9 17.46 -25.04 40.43
N GLU A 10 18.16 -26.02 39.83
CA GLU A 10 18.28 -26.14 38.37
C GLU A 10 16.93 -26.44 37.69
N ILE A 11 16.13 -27.35 38.24
CA ILE A 11 14.80 -27.68 37.71
C ILE A 11 13.89 -26.44 37.74
N GLU A 12 13.84 -25.71 38.86
CA GLU A 12 13.05 -24.48 38.98
C GLU A 12 13.49 -23.42 37.97
N ALA A 13 14.80 -23.28 37.72
CA ALA A 13 15.33 -22.36 36.72
C ALA A 13 14.89 -22.72 35.30
N VAL A 14 14.95 -24.01 34.93
CA VAL A 14 14.50 -24.50 33.62
C VAL A 14 13.00 -24.29 33.44
N GLU A 15 12.18 -24.61 34.45
CA GLU A 15 10.73 -24.41 34.40
C GLU A 15 10.37 -22.93 34.20
N LYS A 16 11.05 -22.03 34.91
CA LYS A 16 10.88 -20.59 34.75
C LYS A 16 11.22 -20.13 33.33
N MET A 17 12.34 -20.59 32.77
CA MET A 17 12.74 -20.27 31.38
C MET A 17 11.70 -20.75 30.35
N ILE A 18 11.18 -21.96 30.52
CA ILE A 18 10.13 -22.51 29.65
C ILE A 18 8.85 -21.65 29.74
N ASN A 19 8.46 -21.25 30.96
CA ASN A 19 7.26 -20.45 31.16
C ASN A 19 7.39 -19.04 30.56
N GLU A 20 8.55 -18.39 30.72
CA GLU A 20 8.84 -17.11 30.07
C GLU A 20 8.82 -17.20 28.53
N GLN A 21 9.33 -18.29 27.95
CA GLN A 21 9.24 -18.53 26.51
C GLN A 21 7.79 -18.73 26.05
N ARG A 22 6.98 -19.49 26.81
CA ARG A 22 5.55 -19.68 26.54
C ARG A 22 4.80 -18.36 26.59
N GLU A 23 5.04 -17.52 27.60
CA GLU A 23 4.44 -16.19 27.71
C GLU A 23 4.84 -15.25 26.56
N LYS A 24 6.13 -15.22 26.18
CA LYS A 24 6.62 -14.44 25.04
C LYS A 24 5.94 -14.89 23.73
N SER A 25 5.82 -16.20 23.52
CA SER A 25 5.14 -16.79 22.37
C SER A 25 3.64 -16.43 22.35
N MET A 26 2.96 -16.59 23.49
CA MET A 26 1.55 -16.20 23.67
C MET A 26 1.33 -14.71 23.40
N ARG A 27 2.15 -13.81 23.97
CA ARG A 27 2.07 -12.36 23.72
C ARG A 27 2.30 -12.03 22.24
N LYS A 28 3.26 -12.69 21.59
CA LYS A 28 3.52 -12.51 20.15
C LYS A 28 2.32 -12.96 19.32
N ARG A 29 1.68 -14.09 19.68
CA ARG A 29 0.48 -14.62 19.02
C ARG A 29 -0.75 -13.74 19.25
N LEU A 30 -0.96 -13.25 20.47
CA LEU A 30 -2.04 -12.31 20.83
C LEU A 30 -1.87 -10.97 20.11
N LYS A 31 -0.64 -10.43 20.05
CA LYS A 31 -0.34 -9.24 19.24
C LYS A 31 -0.66 -9.51 17.77
N LYS A 32 -0.16 -10.60 17.18
CA LYS A 32 -0.48 -10.99 15.79
C LYS A 32 -1.98 -11.12 15.53
N LYS A 33 -2.72 -11.75 16.45
CA LYS A 33 -4.17 -11.93 16.34
C LYS A 33 -4.91 -10.59 16.35
N LYS A 34 -4.57 -9.70 17.31
CA LYS A 34 -5.13 -8.35 17.39
C LYS A 34 -4.88 -7.54 16.11
N PHE A 35 -3.73 -7.72 15.47
CA PHE A 35 -3.40 -7.04 14.21
C PHE A 35 -4.10 -7.64 12.98
N LYS A 36 -4.34 -8.95 12.98
CA LYS A 36 -5.14 -9.61 11.93
C LYS A 36 -6.59 -9.14 11.93
N GLU A 37 -7.10 -8.75 13.11
CA GLU A 37 -8.50 -8.30 13.30
C GLU A 37 -8.67 -6.78 13.13
N GLN A 38 -7.58 -6.01 12.98
CA GLN A 38 -7.65 -4.55 12.92
C GLN A 38 -8.14 -4.04 11.56
N TYR A 39 -7.46 -4.44 10.47
CA TYR A 39 -7.83 -4.03 9.12
C TYR A 39 -8.77 -5.06 8.52
N LYS A 40 -9.93 -4.58 8.06
CA LYS A 40 -10.92 -5.38 7.32
C LYS A 40 -10.77 -5.19 5.82
N TYR A 41 -10.41 -3.98 5.40
CA TYR A 41 -10.27 -3.62 3.99
C TYR A 41 -8.97 -2.90 3.70
N ILE A 42 -8.50 -3.02 2.45
CA ILE A 42 -7.37 -2.26 1.93
C ILE A 42 -7.76 -1.61 0.62
N LEU A 43 -7.35 -0.36 0.42
CA LEU A 43 -7.50 0.39 -0.82
C LEU A 43 -6.15 0.38 -1.56
N CYS A 44 -5.99 -0.55 -2.51
CA CYS A 44 -4.76 -0.66 -3.30
C CYS A 44 -4.78 0.32 -4.47
N ILE A 45 -3.70 1.07 -4.66
CA ILE A 45 -3.52 2.09 -5.71
C ILE A 45 -2.18 1.83 -6.40
N ASP A 46 -2.15 2.03 -7.72
CA ASP A 46 -0.93 2.01 -8.53
C ASP A 46 -1.04 3.05 -9.64
N PHE A 47 -0.21 4.09 -9.63
CA PHE A 47 -0.24 5.13 -10.66
C PHE A 47 0.63 4.76 -11.85
N GLU A 48 0.11 4.98 -13.06
CA GLU A 48 0.98 5.15 -14.22
C GLU A 48 1.31 6.62 -14.42
N ALA A 49 2.52 6.89 -14.90
CA ALA A 49 2.96 8.24 -15.20
C ALA A 49 3.68 8.32 -16.55
N THR A 50 3.68 9.51 -17.15
CA THR A 50 4.48 9.80 -18.34
C THR A 50 5.92 9.36 -18.09
N CYS A 51 6.48 8.58 -19.02
CA CYS A 51 7.85 8.11 -18.93
C CYS A 51 8.57 8.25 -20.28
N PHE A 52 9.90 8.18 -20.24
CA PHE A 52 10.74 8.51 -21.39
C PHE A 52 11.95 7.59 -21.38
N ASP A 53 12.26 7.03 -22.54
CA ASP A 53 13.53 6.34 -22.76
C ASP A 53 14.63 7.37 -22.97
N ILE A 54 15.27 7.76 -21.87
CA ILE A 54 16.39 8.70 -21.87
C ILE A 54 17.59 8.09 -21.15
N PRO A 55 18.80 8.22 -21.70
CA PRO A 55 20.00 7.75 -21.04
C PRO A 55 20.17 8.34 -19.63
N SER A 56 20.71 7.53 -18.71
CA SER A 56 20.88 7.89 -17.30
C SER A 56 21.69 9.16 -17.05
N HIS A 57 22.56 9.55 -17.98
CA HIS A 57 23.38 10.77 -17.91
C HIS A 57 22.61 12.05 -18.28
N LYS A 58 21.40 11.95 -18.84
CA LYS A 58 20.56 13.10 -19.17
C LYS A 58 19.62 13.44 -18.00
N LYS A 59 19.25 14.72 -17.88
CA LYS A 59 18.27 15.15 -16.88
C LYS A 59 16.95 14.40 -17.08
N ARG A 60 16.46 13.78 -16.01
CA ARG A 60 15.13 13.15 -16.00
C ARG A 60 14.08 14.18 -16.36
N LYS A 61 13.19 13.80 -17.29
CA LYS A 61 12.00 14.60 -17.60
C LYS A 61 11.02 14.51 -16.44
N ILE A 62 10.20 15.54 -16.32
CA ILE A 62 9.12 15.60 -15.32
C ILE A 62 8.09 14.53 -15.68
N GLN A 63 7.60 13.82 -14.66
CA GLN A 63 6.54 12.83 -14.80
C GLN A 63 5.21 13.42 -14.34
N GLU A 64 4.15 13.10 -15.06
CA GLU A 64 2.76 13.40 -14.71
C GLU A 64 1.96 12.10 -14.65
N ILE A 65 1.07 11.97 -13.68
CA ILE A 65 0.14 10.83 -13.56
C ILE A 65 -0.74 10.82 -14.81
N ILE A 66 -0.88 9.64 -15.43
CA ILE A 66 -1.71 9.39 -16.61
C ILE A 66 -2.74 8.27 -16.41
N GLU A 67 -2.63 7.52 -15.32
CA GLU A 67 -3.64 6.56 -14.85
C GLU A 67 -3.76 6.64 -13.32
N PHE A 68 -4.99 6.68 -12.82
CA PHE A 68 -5.35 6.75 -11.40
C PHE A 68 -6.40 5.67 -11.09
N PRO A 69 -5.96 4.44 -10.79
CA PRO A 69 -6.82 3.37 -10.33
C PRO A 69 -6.80 3.23 -8.80
N ALA A 70 -7.86 2.63 -8.27
CA ALA A 70 -7.90 2.11 -6.92
C ALA A 70 -8.84 0.91 -6.83
N VAL A 71 -8.48 -0.08 -6.04
CA VAL A 71 -9.34 -1.25 -5.78
C VAL A 71 -9.53 -1.44 -4.28
N LEU A 72 -10.77 -1.72 -3.86
CA LEU A 72 -11.12 -2.03 -2.48
C LEU A 72 -11.11 -3.56 -2.27
N LEU A 73 -10.09 -4.04 -1.58
CA LEU A 73 -9.93 -5.43 -1.17
C LEU A 73 -10.60 -5.70 0.18
N ASN A 74 -11.46 -6.71 0.25
CA ASN A 74 -11.86 -7.33 1.51
C ASN A 74 -10.79 -8.35 1.94
N LEU A 75 -10.13 -8.11 3.09
CA LEU A 75 -9.04 -8.97 3.54
C LEU A 75 -9.50 -10.36 3.99
N GLU A 76 -10.73 -10.48 4.47
CA GLU A 76 -11.29 -11.75 4.93
C GLU A 76 -11.60 -12.69 3.77
N THR A 77 -12.34 -12.19 2.77
CA THR A 77 -12.79 -12.97 1.61
C THR A 77 -11.76 -13.03 0.49
N GLY A 78 -10.91 -11.99 0.36
CA GLY A 78 -10.00 -11.82 -0.77
C GLY A 78 -10.64 -11.21 -2.00
N GLU A 79 -11.91 -10.81 -1.92
CA GLU A 79 -12.65 -10.24 -3.04
C GLU A 79 -12.36 -8.74 -3.20
N ILE A 80 -12.28 -8.31 -4.45
CA ILE A 80 -12.29 -6.89 -4.82
C ILE A 80 -13.76 -6.47 -4.92
N GLU A 81 -14.21 -5.64 -3.97
CA GLU A 81 -15.63 -5.30 -3.84
C GLU A 81 -15.99 -3.96 -4.47
N SER A 82 -15.00 -3.15 -4.87
CA SER A 82 -15.22 -1.90 -5.59
C SER A 82 -13.94 -1.47 -6.30
N GLU A 83 -14.10 -0.78 -7.42
CA GLU A 83 -12.97 -0.20 -8.17
C GLU A 83 -13.26 1.26 -8.53
N PHE A 84 -12.20 2.06 -8.60
CA PHE A 84 -12.15 3.38 -9.21
C PHE A 84 -11.08 3.33 -10.29
N HIS A 85 -11.37 3.84 -11.48
CA HIS A 85 -10.42 3.86 -12.57
C HIS A 85 -10.62 5.09 -13.43
N ARG A 86 -9.56 5.88 -13.57
CA ARG A 86 -9.52 7.06 -14.44
C ARG A 86 -8.18 7.14 -15.14
N TYR A 87 -8.20 7.50 -16.40
CA TYR A 87 -7.03 8.08 -17.06
C TYR A 87 -6.94 9.57 -16.70
N VAL A 88 -5.73 10.11 -16.78
CA VAL A 88 -5.45 11.50 -16.41
C VAL A 88 -4.74 12.19 -17.57
N ARG A 89 -5.18 13.39 -17.91
CA ARG A 89 -4.55 14.19 -18.96
C ARG A 89 -3.31 14.93 -18.42
N PRO A 90 -2.10 14.64 -18.93
CA PRO A 90 -0.92 15.43 -18.62
C PRO A 90 -1.00 16.81 -19.27
N VAL A 91 -0.55 17.86 -18.59
CA VAL A 91 -0.65 19.26 -19.05
C VAL A 91 0.72 19.91 -19.27
N GLU A 92 1.80 19.35 -18.72
CA GLU A 92 3.16 19.88 -18.86
C GLU A 92 3.94 19.14 -19.95
N SER A 93 3.65 17.86 -20.15
CA SER A 93 4.14 16.98 -21.21
C SER A 93 2.96 16.21 -21.82
N PRO A 94 2.07 16.89 -22.56
CA PRO A 94 0.81 16.31 -23.04
C PRO A 94 1.00 15.16 -24.05
N ILE A 95 2.13 15.13 -24.75
CA ILE A 95 2.43 14.10 -25.74
C ILE A 95 3.21 12.95 -25.11
N LEU A 96 2.60 11.77 -25.07
CA LEU A 96 3.22 10.54 -24.57
C LEU A 96 4.33 10.10 -25.52
N SER A 97 5.47 9.68 -24.95
CA SER A 97 6.53 9.04 -25.73
C SER A 97 6.09 7.65 -26.22
N ASP A 98 6.67 7.17 -27.31
CA ASP A 98 6.41 5.80 -27.78
C ASP A 98 6.80 4.75 -26.72
N TYR A 99 7.88 5.01 -25.98
CA TYR A 99 8.26 4.19 -24.83
C TYR A 99 7.13 4.10 -23.79
N CYS A 100 6.53 5.24 -23.42
CA CYS A 100 5.44 5.28 -22.45
C CYS A 100 4.19 4.55 -22.93
N LYS A 101 3.79 4.77 -24.19
CA LYS A 101 2.65 4.07 -24.79
C LYS A 101 2.88 2.56 -24.84
N ASN A 102 4.09 2.13 -25.22
CA ASN A 102 4.45 0.71 -25.27
C ASN A 102 4.52 0.07 -23.88
N LEU A 103 5.08 0.78 -22.91
CA LEU A 103 5.19 0.29 -21.53
C LEU A 103 3.81 0.17 -20.90
N THR A 104 3.01 1.23 -20.93
CA THR A 104 1.74 1.34 -20.19
C THR A 104 0.51 0.83 -20.96
N GLY A 105 0.60 0.75 -22.29
CA GLY A 105 -0.54 0.42 -23.15
C GLY A 105 -1.53 1.58 -23.33
N ILE A 106 -1.28 2.73 -22.71
CA ILE A 106 -2.15 3.89 -22.79
C ILE A 106 -1.90 4.63 -24.11
N SER A 107 -2.97 4.88 -24.86
CA SER A 107 -2.89 5.59 -26.13
C SER A 107 -2.88 7.12 -25.92
N GLN A 108 -2.43 7.86 -26.94
CA GLN A 108 -2.50 9.32 -26.90
C GLN A 108 -3.95 9.81 -26.85
N GLU A 109 -4.85 9.19 -27.63
CA GLU A 109 -6.28 9.51 -27.64
C GLU A 109 -6.91 9.34 -26.24
N THR A 110 -6.49 8.32 -25.51
CA THR A 110 -6.95 8.04 -24.14
C THR A 110 -6.62 9.20 -23.19
N VAL A 111 -5.38 9.72 -23.21
CA VAL A 111 -5.01 10.84 -22.33
C VAL A 111 -5.52 12.18 -22.83
N ASP A 112 -5.69 12.35 -24.15
CA ASP A 112 -6.26 13.58 -24.73
C ASP A 112 -7.73 13.79 -24.29
N GLY A 113 -8.49 12.69 -24.25
CA GLY A 113 -9.89 12.67 -23.79
C GLY A 113 -10.07 12.63 -22.27
N ALA A 114 -9.00 12.50 -21.48
CA ALA A 114 -9.07 12.39 -20.03
C ALA A 114 -9.23 13.75 -19.32
N THR A 115 -9.66 13.71 -18.06
CA THR A 115 -9.73 14.88 -17.18
C THR A 115 -8.38 15.14 -16.50
N ILE A 116 -8.16 16.35 -16.00
CA ILE A 116 -6.90 16.72 -15.35
C ILE A 116 -6.82 16.14 -13.92
N LEU A 117 -5.60 15.97 -13.41
CA LEU A 117 -5.34 15.33 -12.10
C LEU A 117 -6.18 15.91 -10.95
N GLN A 118 -6.39 17.22 -10.93
CA GLN A 118 -7.16 17.88 -9.87
C GLN A 118 -8.62 17.40 -9.83
N GLU A 119 -9.25 17.24 -11.00
CA GLU A 119 -10.64 16.76 -11.11
C GLU A 119 -10.72 15.27 -10.79
N VAL A 120 -9.77 14.47 -11.28
CA VAL A 120 -9.70 13.04 -10.97
C VAL A 120 -9.52 12.79 -9.47
N MET A 121 -8.72 13.61 -8.78
CA MET A 121 -8.61 13.53 -7.31
C MET A 121 -9.93 13.86 -6.60
N GLU A 122 -10.73 14.77 -7.14
CA GLU A 122 -12.05 15.09 -6.59
C GLU A 122 -13.06 13.97 -6.85
N GLU A 123 -13.03 13.34 -8.02
CA GLU A 123 -13.83 12.15 -8.32
C GLU A 123 -13.44 10.98 -7.39
N PHE A 124 -12.14 10.75 -7.20
CA PHE A 124 -11.63 9.75 -6.25
C PHE A 124 -12.11 10.05 -4.83
N ARG A 125 -12.08 11.33 -4.42
CA ARG A 125 -12.57 11.79 -3.12
C ARG A 125 -14.03 11.40 -2.89
N VAL A 126 -14.88 11.65 -3.89
CA VAL A 126 -16.31 11.30 -3.86
C VAL A 126 -16.49 9.80 -3.77
N TRP A 127 -15.79 9.04 -4.62
CA TRP A 127 -15.84 7.58 -4.62
C TRP A 127 -15.42 7.00 -3.27
N VAL A 128 -14.26 7.38 -2.73
CA VAL A 128 -13.80 6.89 -1.42
C VAL A 128 -14.79 7.22 -0.31
N LYS A 129 -15.35 8.44 -0.30
CA LYS A 129 -16.34 8.83 0.72
C LYS A 129 -17.58 7.94 0.68
N GLN A 130 -18.06 7.61 -0.52
CA GLN A 130 -19.20 6.73 -0.71
C GLN A 130 -18.86 5.30 -0.28
N THR A 131 -17.74 4.76 -0.73
CA THR A 131 -17.24 3.42 -0.37
C THR A 131 -17.07 3.25 1.13
N ILE A 132 -16.48 4.24 1.81
CA ILE A 132 -16.32 4.25 3.27
C ILE A 132 -17.68 4.20 3.96
N LYS A 133 -18.66 4.98 3.49
CA LYS A 133 -20.00 5.03 4.08
C LYS A 133 -20.74 3.71 3.91
N ASP A 134 -20.70 3.13 2.71
CA ASP A 134 -21.47 1.93 2.38
C ASP A 134 -20.96 0.68 3.10
N LYS A 135 -19.67 0.66 3.45
CA LYS A 135 -18.99 -0.46 4.11
C LYS A 135 -18.69 -0.21 5.60
N ASP A 136 -19.16 0.90 6.16
CA ASP A 136 -18.88 1.35 7.54
C ASP A 136 -17.37 1.30 7.88
N LEU A 137 -16.57 1.89 6.98
CA LEU A 137 -15.12 1.92 7.11
C LEU A 137 -14.66 3.13 7.90
N ILE A 138 -13.49 2.98 8.50
CA ILE A 138 -12.83 3.99 9.29
C ILE A 138 -11.40 4.09 8.76
N MET A 139 -11.08 5.21 8.13
CA MET A 139 -9.71 5.52 7.70
C MET A 139 -8.82 5.92 8.89
N PRO A 140 -7.49 5.80 8.77
CA PRO A 140 -6.56 6.17 9.83
C PRO A 140 -6.55 7.67 10.12
N LYS A 141 -6.15 8.01 11.36
CA LYS A 141 -6.02 9.37 11.91
C LYS A 141 -7.21 10.31 11.68
N THR A 142 -8.43 9.81 11.60
CA THR A 142 -9.61 10.71 11.55
C THR A 142 -9.87 11.41 12.90
N LYS A 143 -9.45 10.81 14.02
CA LYS A 143 -9.57 11.36 15.40
C LYS A 143 -8.43 10.84 16.29
N LYS A 144 -8.18 11.47 17.45
CA LYS A 144 -7.17 11.03 18.45
C LYS A 144 -7.32 9.57 18.88
N SER A 145 -8.56 9.12 19.07
CA SER A 145 -8.87 7.75 19.47
C SER A 145 -8.78 6.74 18.32
N ASN A 146 -8.54 7.21 17.09
CA ASN A 146 -8.51 6.40 15.88
C ASN A 146 -7.26 6.72 15.05
N LEU A 147 -6.14 6.12 15.43
CA LEU A 147 -4.87 6.31 14.71
C LEU A 147 -4.77 5.43 13.46
N ASP A 148 -5.32 4.22 13.52
CA ASP A 148 -5.09 3.20 12.50
C ASP A 148 -6.30 2.89 11.63
N GLY A 149 -7.53 3.07 12.13
CA GLY A 149 -8.75 2.70 11.41
C GLY A 149 -8.94 1.19 11.24
N ASN A 150 -9.87 0.83 10.35
CA ASN A 150 -10.12 -0.54 9.87
C ASN A 150 -9.92 -0.67 8.34
N CYS A 151 -9.56 0.42 7.67
CA CYS A 151 -9.22 0.48 6.24
C CYS A 151 -8.04 1.43 6.03
N CYS A 152 -7.14 1.10 5.10
CA CYS A 152 -5.97 1.92 4.79
C CYS A 152 -5.64 1.88 3.30
N LEU A 153 -5.01 2.94 2.79
CA LEU A 153 -4.41 2.93 1.46
C LEU A 153 -3.19 2.01 1.43
N MET A 154 -2.93 1.38 0.30
CA MET A 154 -1.76 0.55 0.07
C MET A 154 -1.23 0.75 -1.35
N THR A 155 0.09 0.74 -1.47
CA THR A 155 0.82 0.79 -2.75
C THR A 155 1.94 -0.24 -2.72
N TRP A 156 2.47 -0.65 -3.87
CA TRP A 156 3.63 -1.55 -3.89
C TRP A 156 4.87 -0.88 -3.28
N THR A 157 5.10 0.41 -3.56
CA THR A 157 6.21 1.17 -2.97
C THR A 157 5.79 2.59 -2.60
N ASN A 158 6.69 3.33 -1.97
CA ASN A 158 6.46 4.75 -1.67
C ASN A 158 6.42 5.67 -2.91
N TRP A 159 6.71 5.18 -4.12
CA TRP A 159 6.81 6.03 -5.30
C TRP A 159 5.50 6.80 -5.58
N ASP A 160 4.34 6.14 -5.51
CA ASP A 160 3.04 6.73 -5.85
C ASP A 160 2.70 7.98 -5.04
N PHE A 161 2.66 7.87 -3.71
CA PHE A 161 2.23 8.97 -2.84
C PHE A 161 3.38 9.87 -2.37
N LEU A 162 4.55 9.30 -2.04
CA LEU A 162 5.65 10.07 -1.48
C LEU A 162 6.40 10.86 -2.56
N ILE A 163 6.52 10.29 -3.76
CA ILE A 163 7.29 10.86 -4.86
C ILE A 163 6.34 11.46 -5.91
N GLN A 164 5.60 10.64 -6.64
CA GLN A 164 4.88 11.06 -7.85
C GLN A 164 3.78 12.07 -7.54
N LEU A 165 2.77 11.66 -6.76
CA LEU A 165 1.62 12.53 -6.43
C LEU A 165 2.07 13.78 -5.68
N ARG A 166 3.00 13.66 -4.73
CA ARG A 166 3.54 14.80 -3.97
C ARG A 166 4.24 15.79 -4.89
N ASN A 167 5.14 15.33 -5.74
CA ASN A 167 5.92 16.21 -6.61
C ASN A 167 5.01 16.90 -7.63
N GLU A 168 4.09 16.16 -8.23
CA GLU A 168 3.16 16.73 -9.19
C GLU A 168 2.22 17.75 -8.56
N CYS A 169 1.61 17.43 -7.40
CA CYS A 169 0.77 18.38 -6.66
C CYS A 169 1.53 19.65 -6.30
N ASN A 170 2.77 19.53 -5.80
CA ASN A 170 3.57 20.70 -5.42
C ASN A 170 3.87 21.62 -6.61
N ARG A 171 4.30 21.04 -7.73
CA ARG A 171 4.65 21.82 -8.92
C ARG A 171 3.43 22.46 -9.58
N LYS A 172 2.30 21.74 -9.64
CA LYS A 172 1.03 22.23 -10.18
C LYS A 172 0.23 23.09 -9.18
N GLN A 173 0.74 23.29 -7.97
CA GLN A 173 0.08 24.02 -6.88
C GLN A 173 -1.30 23.44 -6.51
N ILE A 174 -1.46 22.12 -6.66
CA ILE A 174 -2.68 21.40 -6.29
C ILE A 174 -2.57 21.00 -4.82
N LYS A 175 -3.63 21.25 -4.04
CA LYS A 175 -3.69 20.82 -2.65
C LYS A 175 -3.86 19.30 -2.58
N LYS A 176 -2.78 18.58 -2.26
CA LYS A 176 -2.82 17.13 -2.07
C LYS A 176 -3.75 16.74 -0.91
N PRO A 177 -4.76 15.87 -1.14
CA PRO A 177 -5.64 15.40 -0.08
C PRO A 177 -4.88 14.67 1.03
N SER A 178 -5.26 14.89 2.30
CA SER A 178 -4.57 14.30 3.46
C SER A 178 -4.72 12.79 3.56
N ILE A 179 -5.70 12.20 2.88
CA ILE A 179 -5.85 10.73 2.84
C ILE A 179 -4.59 10.05 2.28
N PHE A 180 -3.87 10.70 1.36
CA PHE A 180 -2.60 10.23 0.80
C PHE A 180 -1.37 10.53 1.69
N ASN A 181 -1.57 10.92 2.95
CA ASN A 181 -0.47 11.14 3.90
C ASN A 181 -0.17 9.90 4.74
N GLN A 182 -0.99 8.85 4.66
CA GLN A 182 -0.77 7.60 5.37
C GLN A 182 -1.14 6.42 4.49
N TRP A 183 -0.23 5.45 4.40
CA TRP A 183 -0.45 4.24 3.63
C TRP A 183 0.43 3.10 4.12
N MET A 184 0.13 1.91 3.60
CA MET A 184 0.95 0.72 3.72
C MET A 184 1.78 0.55 2.45
N ASP A 185 3.09 0.40 2.61
CA ASP A 185 4.02 -0.04 1.57
C ASP A 185 4.03 -1.57 1.61
N LEU A 186 3.43 -2.20 0.60
CA LEU A 186 3.30 -3.65 0.56
C LEU A 186 4.65 -4.34 0.41
N LYS A 187 5.63 -3.72 -0.27
CA LYS A 187 6.97 -4.26 -0.38
C LYS A 187 7.67 -4.31 0.97
N GLU A 188 7.52 -3.30 1.83
CA GLU A 188 8.03 -3.35 3.21
C GLU A 188 7.40 -4.52 3.99
N ILE A 189 6.07 -4.70 3.92
CA ILE A 189 5.37 -5.81 4.58
C ILE A 189 5.83 -7.17 4.04
N PHE A 190 6.03 -7.28 2.72
CA PHE A 190 6.53 -8.47 2.05
C PHE A 190 7.94 -8.85 2.50
N LEU A 191 8.86 -7.89 2.53
CA LEU A 191 10.26 -8.12 2.94
C LEU A 191 10.36 -8.50 4.42
N GLU A 192 9.56 -7.87 5.30
CA GLU A 192 9.50 -8.23 6.72
C GLU A 192 9.02 -9.68 6.93
N LYS A 193 8.07 -10.14 6.12
CA LYS A 193 7.53 -11.50 6.20
C LYS A 193 8.51 -12.55 5.70
N THR A 194 9.17 -12.28 4.58
CA THR A 194 10.05 -13.22 3.89
C THR A 194 11.49 -13.22 4.44
N LEU A 195 11.84 -12.22 5.27
CA LEU A 195 13.18 -12.01 5.84
C LEU A 195 14.27 -11.80 4.78
N TYR A 196 13.88 -11.41 3.56
CA TYR A 196 14.84 -11.05 2.51
C TYR A 196 15.51 -9.72 2.82
N LYS A 197 16.80 -9.62 2.47
CA LYS A 197 17.62 -8.40 2.61
C LYS A 197 17.79 -7.63 1.30
N ASP A 198 17.43 -8.23 0.18
CA ASP A 198 17.62 -7.68 -1.16
C ASP A 198 16.39 -6.93 -1.66
N SER A 199 16.57 -6.09 -2.69
CA SER A 199 15.48 -5.39 -3.33
C SER A 199 14.71 -6.31 -4.28
N PHE A 200 13.40 -6.47 -4.06
CA PHE A 200 12.49 -7.18 -4.98
C PHE A 200 11.72 -6.19 -5.87
N SER A 201 11.63 -6.48 -7.16
CA SER A 201 10.60 -5.91 -8.03
C SER A 201 9.22 -6.51 -7.69
N PHE A 202 8.16 -5.90 -8.21
CA PHE A 202 6.82 -6.42 -7.99
C PHE A 202 6.64 -7.82 -8.62
N GLY A 203 7.08 -7.99 -9.86
CA GLY A 203 7.04 -9.27 -10.56
C GLY A 203 7.82 -10.37 -9.84
N GLU A 204 9.02 -10.08 -9.33
CA GLU A 204 9.81 -11.06 -8.55
C GLU A 204 9.10 -11.46 -7.25
N ALA A 205 8.41 -10.52 -6.60
CA ALA A 205 7.64 -10.82 -5.39
C ALA A 205 6.44 -11.73 -5.70
N LEU A 206 5.74 -11.50 -6.82
CA LEU A 206 4.66 -12.38 -7.29
C LEU A 206 5.18 -13.79 -7.58
N ILE A 207 6.26 -13.91 -8.35
CA ILE A 207 6.91 -15.20 -8.65
C ILE A 207 7.34 -15.92 -7.37
N ASN A 208 7.95 -15.20 -6.43
CA ASN A 208 8.35 -15.74 -5.13
C ASN A 208 7.17 -16.32 -4.35
N GLN A 209 5.99 -15.72 -4.50
CA GLN A 209 4.75 -16.17 -3.90
C GLN A 209 4.01 -17.22 -4.75
N GLY A 210 4.61 -17.71 -5.83
CA GLY A 210 3.98 -18.66 -6.75
C GLY A 210 2.72 -18.08 -7.41
N MET A 211 2.71 -16.77 -7.65
CA MET A 211 1.62 -16.07 -8.32
C MET A 211 2.04 -15.71 -9.74
N GLU A 212 1.14 -15.92 -10.68
CA GLU A 212 1.26 -15.42 -12.05
C GLU A 212 0.60 -14.05 -12.16
N PHE A 213 1.14 -13.19 -13.02
CA PHE A 213 0.52 -11.91 -13.30
C PHE A 213 -0.75 -12.11 -14.13
N VAL A 214 -1.86 -11.53 -13.71
CA VAL A 214 -3.13 -11.53 -14.45
C VAL A 214 -3.41 -10.14 -14.98
N GLY A 215 -3.71 -10.05 -16.28
CA GLY A 215 -3.88 -8.77 -16.96
C GLY A 215 -2.60 -8.29 -17.62
N ARG A 216 -2.44 -6.98 -17.75
CA ARG A 216 -1.31 -6.35 -18.43
C ARG A 216 -0.38 -5.67 -17.42
N PRO A 217 0.90 -6.10 -17.28
CA PRO A 217 1.88 -5.37 -16.48
C PRO A 217 1.99 -3.91 -16.95
N HIS A 218 2.14 -2.98 -16.01
CA HIS A 218 2.12 -1.54 -16.26
C HIS A 218 0.77 -1.02 -16.78
N SER A 219 -0.32 -1.73 -16.51
CA SER A 219 -1.65 -1.14 -16.50
C SER A 219 -1.99 -0.93 -15.03
N GLY A 220 -2.17 0.33 -14.63
CA GLY A 220 -2.31 0.66 -13.21
C GLY A 220 -3.48 -0.08 -12.55
N ILE A 221 -4.60 -0.30 -13.25
CA ILE A 221 -5.73 -1.06 -12.69
C ILE A 221 -5.38 -2.53 -12.46
N ASP A 222 -4.66 -3.17 -13.38
CA ASP A 222 -4.24 -4.56 -13.22
C ASP A 222 -3.16 -4.70 -12.14
N ASP A 223 -2.21 -3.76 -12.07
CA ASP A 223 -1.21 -3.71 -11.01
C ASP A 223 -1.83 -3.46 -9.63
N ALA A 224 -2.87 -2.61 -9.53
CA ALA A 224 -3.64 -2.41 -8.30
C ALA A 224 -4.37 -3.69 -7.86
N ARG A 225 -4.97 -4.44 -8.80
CA ARG A 225 -5.58 -5.76 -8.54
C ARG A 225 -4.55 -6.78 -8.08
N MET A 226 -3.41 -6.87 -8.77
CA MET A 226 -2.33 -7.77 -8.38
C MET A 226 -1.76 -7.43 -7.00
N THR A 227 -1.67 -6.13 -6.67
CA THR A 227 -1.27 -5.65 -5.34
C THR A 227 -2.27 -6.14 -4.29
N ALA A 228 -3.57 -6.05 -4.58
CA ALA A 228 -4.62 -6.56 -3.71
C ALA A 228 -4.53 -8.08 -3.50
N TYR A 229 -4.31 -8.86 -4.56
CA TYR A 229 -4.17 -10.31 -4.44
C TYR A 229 -2.94 -10.72 -3.62
N LEU A 230 -1.80 -10.05 -3.84
CA LEU A 230 -0.61 -10.28 -3.03
C LEU A 230 -0.86 -9.90 -1.56
N ALA A 231 -1.52 -8.77 -1.31
CA ALA A 231 -1.90 -8.35 0.03
C ALA A 231 -2.80 -9.39 0.71
N HIS A 232 -3.83 -9.90 0.04
CA HIS A 232 -4.68 -10.96 0.59
C HIS A 232 -3.87 -12.22 0.93
N LYS A 233 -2.98 -12.67 0.04
CA LYS A 233 -2.12 -13.81 0.29
C LYS A 233 -1.27 -13.63 1.55
N LEU A 234 -0.58 -12.50 1.66
CA LEU A 234 0.23 -12.16 2.84
C LEU A 234 -0.62 -12.09 4.11
N TYR A 235 -1.86 -11.57 4.01
CA TYR A 235 -2.81 -11.55 5.12
C TYR A 235 -3.19 -12.96 5.59
N LYS A 236 -3.49 -13.88 4.67
CA LYS A 236 -3.78 -15.29 5.00
C LYS A 236 -2.60 -16.00 5.64
N GLU A 237 -1.38 -15.65 5.24
CA GLU A 237 -0.13 -16.15 5.82
C GLU A 237 0.27 -15.47 7.15
N GLY A 238 -0.57 -14.56 7.66
CA GLY A 238 -0.40 -13.90 8.94
C GLY A 238 0.76 -12.91 8.97
N SER A 239 1.02 -12.23 7.84
CA SER A 239 1.86 -11.03 7.78
C SER A 239 1.28 -9.91 8.63
N TYR A 240 2.14 -9.03 9.12
CA TYR A 240 1.73 -7.95 10.00
C TYR A 240 1.41 -6.70 9.20
N PHE A 241 0.12 -6.39 9.06
CA PHE A 241 -0.35 -5.20 8.35
C PHE A 241 -0.32 -4.01 9.30
N ARG A 242 0.36 -2.94 8.87
CA ARG A 242 0.53 -1.69 9.62
C ARG A 242 0.75 -0.55 8.64
N ILE A 243 0.39 0.67 9.05
CA ILE A 243 0.83 1.87 8.36
C ILE A 243 2.36 1.90 8.39
N THR A 244 2.98 1.98 7.21
CA THR A 244 4.44 1.99 7.08
C THR A 244 4.96 3.40 6.84
N LYS A 245 4.15 4.28 6.26
CA LYS A 245 4.45 5.69 6.09
C LYS A 245 3.35 6.58 6.62
N ASP A 246 3.79 7.66 7.24
CA ASP A 246 2.96 8.69 7.81
C ASP A 246 3.65 10.04 7.65
N MET A 247 3.07 10.88 6.80
CA MET A 247 3.61 12.20 6.45
C MET A 247 3.16 13.28 7.43
N ASN A 248 2.20 12.98 8.32
CA ASN A 248 1.69 13.94 9.28
C ASN A 248 2.47 13.82 10.60
N HIS A 249 2.82 14.96 11.19
CA HIS A 249 3.21 15.01 12.61
C HIS A 249 2.13 14.33 13.47
N TYR A 250 2.52 13.67 14.57
CA TYR A 250 1.61 12.93 15.47
C TYR A 250 0.39 13.76 15.96
N SER A 251 0.48 15.08 15.97
CA SER A 251 -0.58 16.02 16.37
C SER A 251 -1.54 16.42 15.24
N ASN A 252 -1.24 16.09 13.98
CA ASN A 252 -2.05 16.47 12.82
C ASN A 252 -2.95 15.30 12.40
N PHE A 253 -4.26 15.47 12.55
CA PHE A 253 -5.27 14.52 12.12
C PHE A 253 -5.55 14.65 10.63
N ASN A 254 -5.80 13.52 9.96
CA ASN A 254 -6.37 13.55 8.63
C ASN A 254 -7.77 14.16 8.77
N ARG A 255 -7.96 15.35 8.20
CA ARG A 255 -9.34 15.80 7.98
C ARG A 255 -9.97 14.79 7.03
N PRO A 256 -11.19 14.29 7.31
CA PRO A 256 -11.94 13.52 6.33
C PRO A 256 -12.34 14.49 5.22
N PHE A 257 -11.39 14.70 4.31
CA PHE A 257 -11.45 15.61 3.16
C PHE A 257 -11.38 17.11 3.51
#